data_AF-C7GZ40-F1
#
_entry.id   AF-C7GZ40-F1
#
_cell.length_a   1.000
_cell.length_b   1.000
_cell.length_c   1.000
_cell.angle_alpha   90.00
_cell.angle_beta   90.00
_cell.angle_gamma   90.00
#
_symmetry.space_group_name_H-M   'P 1'
#
loop_
_entity.id
_entity.type
_entity.pdbx_description
1 polymer ?
#
loop_
_entity_poly.entity_id
_entity_poly.type
_entity_poly.pdbx_seq_one_letter_code
_entity_poly.pdbx_strand_id
1 'polypeptide(L)'
;MNKQILKKWLTPFLLMFIMFLGMLISSKNVLAENKNVDVNITNLSITNQEGNIPPEGFFSNSLFKLTADWDASKYGNTLREGDYFELQLPDKFKFPESSADCNFNLFTKGGDVIARAHVTPTLPGGGRVRVTFTDYVNDKYDIKGQLYLMANWNQVSYPIVQEGEHDIVIGSFHKHVVIKPGSPKPPSSIIFTKYSGQTLSPEGHARWVMEINTKLANLTNVVLKDRLSVEPPGSMDGIMYIADSFELHDLVMENGNWQRKNARNVSDQVVLSPDKRSFSYNLGNVNGKAYALTYRTTYRDGLKLINNAELTSQSTTKIVTNYFVQTKSGGTGQGKKYQRIDIEVRKVWKDKNNYDGKRPISIRVKLFADGKDTGKSLILSAANNWRGKFTNLQKNTMSGKLIKYTVKESPSASGYTTSINGNAEVGFIITNVRKPYKPPKPNPPPKTPNKPASTTPQTGDKRNLSIYLFMLLASGALLLANAARKRHIK
;
A
#
# COMPACT_ATOMS: atom_id res chain seq x y z
N MET A 1 -33.69 -22.83 52.25
CA MET A 1 -32.80 -21.73 51.82
C MET A 1 -33.64 -20.48 51.57
N ASN A 2 -33.38 -19.40 52.30
CA ASN A 2 -34.31 -18.27 52.49
C ASN A 2 -34.37 -17.38 51.23
N LYS A 3 -35.57 -17.18 50.62
CA LYS A 3 -35.77 -16.43 49.36
C LYS A 3 -35.23 -14.99 49.41
N GLN A 4 -35.11 -14.40 50.60
CA GLN A 4 -34.50 -13.07 50.79
C GLN A 4 -32.97 -13.07 50.64
N ILE A 5 -32.28 -14.17 50.97
CA ILE A 5 -30.82 -14.27 50.84
C ILE A 5 -30.44 -14.43 49.37
N LEU A 6 -31.24 -15.17 48.59
CA LEU A 6 -31.05 -15.32 47.15
C LEU A 6 -31.16 -13.97 46.43
N LYS A 7 -32.16 -13.14 46.79
CA LYS A 7 -32.37 -11.80 46.19
C LYS A 7 -31.29 -10.78 46.56
N LYS A 8 -30.67 -10.89 47.74
CA LYS A 8 -29.64 -9.94 48.22
C LYS A 8 -28.28 -10.14 47.54
N TRP A 9 -28.01 -11.34 47.05
CA TRP A 9 -26.77 -11.67 46.34
C TRP A 9 -26.96 -11.72 44.82
N LEU A 10 -28.18 -11.96 44.30
CA LEU A 10 -28.42 -11.98 42.85
C LEU A 10 -28.16 -10.63 42.18
N THR A 11 -28.55 -9.50 42.78
CA THR A 11 -28.39 -8.17 42.18
C THR A 11 -26.93 -7.71 42.05
N PRO A 12 -26.08 -7.79 43.09
CA PRO A 12 -24.66 -7.46 42.92
C PRO A 12 -23.94 -8.48 42.03
N PHE A 13 -24.33 -9.76 42.04
CA PHE A 13 -23.72 -10.77 41.17
C PHE A 13 -24.11 -10.57 39.70
N LEU A 14 -25.36 -10.20 39.41
CA LEU A 14 -25.82 -9.87 38.05
C LEU A 14 -25.15 -8.59 37.52
N LEU A 15 -24.96 -7.57 38.36
CA LEU A 15 -24.22 -6.36 37.99
C LEU A 15 -22.74 -6.63 37.73
N MET A 16 -22.11 -7.48 38.56
CA MET A 16 -20.72 -7.88 38.37
C MET A 16 -20.57 -8.76 37.13
N PHE A 17 -21.55 -9.63 36.84
CA PHE A 17 -21.62 -10.44 35.62
C PHE A 17 -21.84 -9.58 34.37
N ILE A 18 -22.68 -8.53 34.41
CA ILE A 18 -22.87 -7.59 33.29
C ILE A 18 -21.63 -6.72 33.07
N MET A 19 -20.93 -6.29 34.13
CA MET A 19 -19.63 -5.59 34.00
C MET A 19 -18.54 -6.51 33.42
N PHE A 20 -18.54 -7.80 33.79
CA PHE A 20 -17.65 -8.80 33.19
C PHE A 20 -18.01 -9.11 31.73
N LEU A 21 -19.31 -9.14 31.39
CA LEU A 21 -19.78 -9.30 30.01
C LEU A 21 -19.41 -8.08 29.15
N GLY A 22 -19.43 -6.86 29.73
CA GLY A 22 -18.96 -5.64 29.08
C GLY A 22 -17.45 -5.60 28.85
N MET A 23 -16.64 -6.27 29.67
CA MET A 23 -15.21 -6.51 29.44
C MET A 23 -14.94 -7.67 28.46
N LEU A 24 -15.91 -8.57 28.27
CA LEU A 24 -15.88 -9.68 27.30
C LEU A 24 -16.53 -9.34 25.95
N ILE A 25 -17.03 -8.12 25.77
CA ILE A 25 -17.07 -7.52 24.43
C ILE A 25 -15.61 -7.27 24.07
N SER A 26 -14.92 -8.35 23.69
CA SER A 26 -13.73 -8.30 22.88
C SER A 26 -14.00 -7.21 21.86
N SER A 27 -13.20 -6.15 21.89
CA SER A 27 -13.13 -5.24 20.76
C SER A 27 -12.89 -6.17 19.58
N LYS A 28 -13.95 -6.48 18.82
CA LYS A 28 -13.79 -6.95 17.47
C LYS A 28 -12.97 -5.83 16.87
N ASN A 29 -11.67 -6.09 16.72
CA ASN A 29 -10.90 -5.41 15.70
C ASN A 29 -11.69 -5.75 14.45
N VAL A 30 -12.63 -4.89 14.09
CA VAL A 30 -13.25 -4.90 12.78
C VAL A 30 -12.07 -4.60 11.89
N LEU A 31 -11.41 -5.65 11.42
CA LEU A 31 -10.51 -5.54 10.29
C LEU A 31 -11.39 -4.89 9.23
N ALA A 32 -11.06 -3.65 8.89
CA ALA A 32 -11.78 -2.94 7.85
C ALA A 32 -11.76 -3.84 6.61
N GLU A 33 -12.94 -4.13 6.07
CA GLU A 33 -13.06 -4.94 4.88
C GLU A 33 -12.29 -4.25 3.75
N ASN A 34 -11.48 -5.01 3.01
CA ASN A 34 -10.72 -4.52 1.87
C ASN A 34 -11.66 -3.79 0.91
N LYS A 35 -11.45 -2.50 0.70
CA LYS A 35 -12.36 -1.69 -0.12
C LYS A 35 -11.79 -1.39 -1.49
N ASN A 36 -12.68 -1.26 -2.46
CA ASN A 36 -12.35 -0.66 -3.74
C ASN A 36 -12.07 0.84 -3.53
N VAL A 37 -10.97 1.33 -4.10
CA VAL A 37 -10.56 2.72 -4.07
C VAL A 37 -10.43 3.27 -5.49
N ASP A 38 -10.92 4.48 -5.68
CA ASP A 38 -10.87 5.17 -6.96
C ASP A 38 -9.51 5.85 -7.14
N VAL A 39 -8.74 5.44 -8.13
CA VAL A 39 -7.49 6.13 -8.48
C VAL A 39 -7.70 7.05 -9.67
N ASN A 40 -6.96 8.15 -9.71
CA ASN A 40 -6.90 8.99 -10.90
C ASN A 40 -5.88 8.39 -11.85
N ILE A 41 -6.29 8.01 -13.06
CA ILE A 41 -5.31 7.79 -14.13
C ILE A 41 -4.85 9.17 -14.59
N THR A 42 -3.54 9.42 -14.59
CA THR A 42 -2.98 10.74 -14.93
C THR A 42 -2.34 10.77 -16.31
N ASN A 43 -2.04 9.60 -16.86
CA ASN A 43 -1.43 9.44 -18.17
C ASN A 43 -1.72 8.04 -18.72
N LEU A 44 -1.88 7.94 -20.03
CA LEU A 44 -2.07 6.68 -20.75
C LEU A 44 -1.25 6.67 -22.05
N SER A 45 -0.41 5.65 -22.23
CA SER A 45 0.39 5.50 -23.45
C SER A 45 0.36 4.07 -23.99
N ILE A 46 0.32 3.96 -25.32
CA ILE A 46 0.50 2.69 -26.03
C ILE A 46 1.80 2.81 -26.78
N THR A 47 2.69 1.84 -26.57
CA THR A 47 4.04 1.79 -27.14
C THR A 47 4.31 0.40 -27.68
N ASN A 48 5.32 0.24 -28.52
CA ASN A 48 5.83 -1.07 -28.87
C ASN A 48 6.49 -1.73 -27.63
N GLN A 49 6.97 -2.96 -27.79
CA GLN A 49 7.62 -3.71 -26.71
C GLN A 49 8.83 -2.97 -26.08
N GLU A 50 9.48 -2.09 -26.86
CA GLU A 50 10.65 -1.32 -26.45
C GLU A 50 10.28 -0.01 -25.72
N GLY A 51 9.00 0.37 -25.71
CA GLY A 51 8.56 1.65 -25.15
C GLY A 51 8.54 2.82 -26.14
N ASN A 52 8.72 2.55 -27.43
CA ASN A 52 8.66 3.56 -28.50
C ASN A 52 7.25 3.63 -29.10
N ILE A 53 6.85 4.80 -29.59
CA ILE A 53 5.64 4.95 -30.41
C ILE A 53 6.08 4.85 -31.87
N PRO A 54 5.71 3.80 -32.62
CA PRO A 54 6.10 3.69 -34.02
C PRO A 54 5.52 4.86 -34.82
N PRO A 55 6.33 5.59 -35.61
CA PRO A 55 5.86 6.77 -36.33
C PRO A 55 4.79 6.43 -37.38
N GLU A 56 4.85 5.22 -37.94
CA GLU A 56 3.86 4.77 -38.91
C GLU A 56 2.72 3.94 -38.30
N GLY A 57 2.54 3.97 -36.98
CA GLY A 57 1.52 3.17 -36.30
C GLY A 57 1.89 1.70 -36.09
N PHE A 58 0.93 0.94 -35.57
CA PHE A 58 1.13 -0.44 -35.13
C PHE A 58 0.62 -1.43 -36.17
N PHE A 59 1.33 -2.52 -36.42
CA PHE A 59 0.73 -3.66 -37.13
C PHE A 59 -0.24 -4.40 -36.21
N SER A 60 -1.36 -4.87 -36.75
CA SER A 60 -2.40 -5.53 -35.93
C SER A 60 -1.99 -6.90 -35.38
N ASN A 61 -0.88 -7.49 -35.84
CA ASN A 61 -0.26 -8.69 -35.28
C ASN A 61 0.91 -8.38 -34.31
N SER A 62 1.20 -7.10 -34.05
CA SER A 62 2.25 -6.69 -33.11
C SER A 62 1.75 -6.70 -31.67
N LEU A 63 2.63 -7.15 -30.77
CA LEU A 63 2.47 -6.93 -29.34
C LEU A 63 2.75 -5.46 -29.01
N PHE A 64 1.99 -4.89 -28.09
CA PHE A 64 2.19 -3.54 -27.58
C PHE A 64 2.15 -3.51 -26.04
N LYS A 65 2.69 -2.42 -25.49
CA LYS A 65 2.69 -2.08 -24.07
C LYS A 65 1.71 -0.94 -23.83
N LEU A 66 0.67 -1.21 -23.05
CA LEU A 66 -0.24 -0.23 -22.48
C LEU A 66 0.29 0.22 -21.12
N THR A 67 0.62 1.49 -20.96
CA THR A 67 1.09 2.07 -19.70
C THR A 67 0.06 3.06 -19.16
N ALA A 68 -0.27 2.96 -17.88
CA ALA A 68 -1.17 3.85 -17.15
C ALA A 68 -0.47 4.35 -15.87
N ASP A 69 -0.31 5.66 -15.75
CA ASP A 69 0.12 6.27 -14.49
C ASP A 69 -1.12 6.47 -13.61
N TRP A 70 -1.05 6.05 -12.35
CA TRP A 70 -2.18 6.06 -11.41
C TRP A 70 -1.81 6.83 -10.13
N ASP A 71 -2.78 7.58 -9.60
CA ASP A 71 -2.63 8.43 -8.41
C ASP A 71 -3.74 8.16 -7.39
N ALA A 72 -3.34 7.64 -6.22
CA ALA A 72 -4.19 7.37 -5.06
C ALA A 72 -3.92 8.36 -3.89
N SER A 73 -3.20 9.46 -4.14
CA SER A 73 -2.75 10.41 -3.11
C SER A 73 -3.90 11.06 -2.36
N LYS A 74 -5.09 11.13 -2.95
CA LYS A 74 -6.31 11.67 -2.32
C LYS A 74 -6.70 10.93 -1.04
N TYR A 75 -6.28 9.67 -0.89
CA TYR A 75 -6.57 8.87 0.29
C TYR A 75 -5.62 9.14 1.46
N GLY A 76 -4.54 9.92 1.27
CA GLY A 76 -3.60 10.25 2.34
C GLY A 76 -3.11 9.00 3.07
N ASN A 77 -3.36 8.94 4.39
CA ASN A 77 -2.99 7.82 5.25
C ASN A 77 -4.09 6.78 5.48
N THR A 78 -5.17 6.81 4.68
CA THR A 78 -6.34 5.94 4.90
C THR A 78 -6.28 4.64 4.11
N LEU A 79 -5.36 4.51 3.15
CA LEU A 79 -5.10 3.25 2.45
C LEU A 79 -4.54 2.21 3.42
N ARG A 80 -5.03 0.98 3.29
CA ARG A 80 -4.59 -0.17 4.07
C ARG A 80 -4.21 -1.31 3.13
N GLU A 81 -3.43 -2.25 3.65
CA GLU A 81 -3.23 -3.54 2.99
C GLU A 81 -4.58 -4.13 2.56
N GLY A 82 -4.64 -4.66 1.34
CA GLY A 82 -5.82 -5.30 0.80
C GLY A 82 -6.80 -4.34 0.11
N ASP A 83 -6.75 -3.03 0.38
CA ASP A 83 -7.44 -2.04 -0.46
C ASP A 83 -6.98 -2.22 -1.92
N TYR A 84 -7.88 -2.00 -2.87
CA TYR A 84 -7.58 -2.26 -4.28
C TYR A 84 -8.26 -1.28 -5.22
N PHE A 85 -7.76 -1.13 -6.43
CA PHE A 85 -8.47 -0.46 -7.51
C PHE A 85 -8.56 -1.37 -8.74
N GLU A 86 -9.52 -1.10 -9.61
CA GLU A 86 -9.71 -1.83 -10.87
C GLU A 86 -9.69 -0.88 -12.06
N LEU A 87 -9.17 -1.37 -13.19
CA LEU A 87 -9.29 -0.71 -14.49
C LEU A 87 -9.95 -1.65 -15.48
N GLN A 88 -11.00 -1.16 -16.14
CA GLN A 88 -11.63 -1.87 -17.25
C GLN A 88 -10.72 -1.77 -18.48
N LEU A 89 -10.48 -2.91 -19.13
CA LEU A 89 -9.60 -3.01 -20.28
C LEU A 89 -10.44 -3.06 -21.58
N PRO A 90 -10.04 -2.34 -22.64
CA PRO A 90 -10.78 -2.29 -23.91
C PRO A 90 -10.89 -3.65 -24.60
N ASP A 91 -12.07 -3.94 -25.16
CA ASP A 91 -12.36 -5.12 -25.99
C ASP A 91 -11.47 -5.22 -27.25
N LYS A 92 -10.96 -4.09 -27.74
CA LYS A 92 -9.96 -4.00 -28.82
C LYS A 92 -8.63 -4.67 -28.50
N PHE A 93 -8.36 -5.01 -27.23
CA PHE A 93 -7.12 -5.61 -26.79
C PHE A 93 -7.31 -7.09 -26.43
N LYS A 94 -6.32 -7.91 -26.74
CA LYS A 94 -6.21 -9.29 -26.31
C LYS A 94 -5.07 -9.42 -25.30
N PHE A 95 -5.43 -9.70 -24.06
CA PHE A 95 -4.48 -9.92 -22.97
C PHE A 95 -4.09 -11.41 -22.86
N PRO A 96 -2.96 -11.73 -22.19
CA PRO A 96 -2.59 -13.11 -21.90
C PRO A 96 -3.69 -13.85 -21.13
N GLU A 97 -3.80 -15.16 -21.38
CA GLU A 97 -4.77 -16.05 -20.72
C GLU A 97 -4.11 -16.97 -19.67
N SER A 98 -2.77 -17.05 -19.69
CA SER A 98 -1.98 -17.83 -18.74
C SER A 98 -1.93 -17.14 -17.38
N SER A 99 -2.22 -17.89 -16.31
CA SER A 99 -2.14 -17.36 -14.94
C SER A 99 -0.75 -16.81 -14.59
N ALA A 100 0.32 -17.35 -15.16
CA ALA A 100 1.68 -16.86 -14.94
C ALA A 100 1.95 -15.48 -15.55
N ASP A 101 1.23 -15.12 -16.62
CA ASP A 101 1.36 -13.83 -17.31
C ASP A 101 0.30 -12.80 -16.84
N CYS A 102 -0.77 -13.28 -16.20
CA CYS A 102 -1.84 -12.44 -15.64
C CYS A 102 -1.53 -11.91 -14.23
N ASN A 103 -0.62 -12.55 -13.48
CA ASN A 103 -0.27 -12.16 -12.12
C ASN A 103 1.11 -11.50 -12.08
N PHE A 104 1.22 -10.30 -11.49
CA PHE A 104 2.50 -9.62 -11.36
C PHE A 104 2.50 -8.61 -10.20
N ASN A 105 3.69 -8.27 -9.73
CA ASN A 105 3.88 -7.29 -8.66
C ASN A 105 4.17 -5.90 -9.23
N LEU A 106 3.78 -4.87 -8.49
CA LEU A 106 4.25 -3.51 -8.66
C LEU A 106 5.31 -3.24 -7.59
N PHE A 107 6.46 -2.73 -8.01
CA PHE A 107 7.61 -2.55 -7.14
C PHE A 107 7.93 -1.07 -6.90
N THR A 108 8.42 -0.76 -5.71
CA THR A 108 9.04 0.54 -5.46
C THR A 108 10.45 0.59 -6.05
N LYS A 109 11.03 1.79 -6.13
CA LYS A 109 12.45 1.96 -6.49
C LYS A 109 13.39 1.18 -5.54
N GLY A 110 12.97 0.93 -4.30
CA GLY A 110 13.72 0.17 -3.30
C GLY A 110 13.53 -1.35 -3.37
N GLY A 111 12.68 -1.85 -4.28
CA GLY A 111 12.40 -3.28 -4.44
C GLY A 111 11.25 -3.82 -3.59
N ASP A 112 10.66 -3.01 -2.70
CA ASP A 112 9.46 -3.39 -1.95
C ASP A 112 8.27 -3.60 -2.89
N VAL A 113 7.44 -4.62 -2.63
CA VAL A 113 6.18 -4.82 -3.36
C VAL A 113 5.13 -3.87 -2.79
N ILE A 114 4.71 -2.87 -3.56
CA ILE A 114 3.66 -1.90 -3.15
C ILE A 114 2.25 -2.42 -3.42
N ALA A 115 2.09 -3.22 -4.47
CA ALA A 115 0.80 -3.80 -4.85
C ALA A 115 1.00 -5.08 -5.67
N ARG A 116 -0.02 -5.92 -5.70
CA ARG A 116 -0.12 -7.11 -6.54
C ARG A 116 -1.24 -6.92 -7.54
N ALA A 117 -0.96 -7.13 -8.81
CA ALA A 117 -1.91 -6.97 -9.89
C ALA A 117 -2.30 -8.33 -10.48
N HIS A 118 -3.58 -8.43 -10.86
CA HIS A 118 -4.14 -9.58 -11.55
C HIS A 118 -4.99 -9.11 -12.73
N VAL A 119 -4.69 -9.61 -13.93
CA VAL A 119 -5.49 -9.42 -15.13
C VAL A 119 -6.47 -10.58 -15.29
N THR A 120 -7.76 -10.27 -15.37
CA THR A 120 -8.81 -11.20 -15.76
C THR A 120 -9.23 -10.86 -17.20
N PRO A 121 -8.72 -11.58 -18.21
CA PRO A 121 -9.06 -11.32 -19.61
C PRO A 121 -10.52 -11.71 -19.90
N THR A 122 -11.15 -10.98 -20.81
CA THR A 122 -12.43 -11.35 -21.42
C THR A 122 -12.15 -11.92 -22.81
N LEU A 123 -12.83 -13.00 -23.19
CA LEU A 123 -12.73 -13.58 -24.52
C LEU A 123 -13.82 -13.02 -25.45
N PRO A 124 -13.50 -12.69 -26.71
CA PRO A 124 -12.18 -12.82 -27.35
C PRO A 124 -11.25 -11.60 -27.13
N GLY A 125 -11.70 -10.55 -26.44
CA GLY A 125 -10.87 -9.42 -26.03
C GLY A 125 -11.46 -8.60 -24.89
N GLY A 126 -10.63 -7.72 -24.32
CA GLY A 126 -10.92 -6.95 -23.13
C GLY A 126 -10.56 -7.66 -21.84
N GLY A 127 -11.13 -7.18 -20.75
CA GLY A 127 -10.92 -7.74 -19.42
C GLY A 127 -10.91 -6.68 -18.34
N ARG A 128 -10.41 -7.05 -17.17
CA ARG A 128 -10.16 -6.12 -16.07
C ARG A 128 -8.80 -6.39 -15.46
N VAL A 129 -8.15 -5.34 -14.97
CA VAL A 129 -6.98 -5.48 -14.10
C VAL A 129 -7.37 -5.01 -12.70
N ARG A 130 -7.12 -5.84 -11.70
CA ARG A 130 -7.24 -5.49 -10.28
C ARG A 130 -5.85 -5.30 -9.69
N VAL A 131 -5.61 -4.17 -9.06
CA VAL A 131 -4.36 -3.84 -8.35
C VAL A 131 -4.66 -3.75 -6.86
N THR A 132 -4.10 -4.65 -6.06
CA THR A 132 -4.34 -4.78 -4.62
C THR A 132 -3.12 -4.33 -3.84
N PHE A 133 -3.26 -3.34 -2.97
CA PHE A 133 -2.16 -2.80 -2.17
C PHE A 133 -1.68 -3.80 -1.12
N THR A 134 -0.38 -3.81 -0.86
CA THR A 134 0.24 -4.57 0.24
C THR A 134 0.31 -3.73 1.52
N ASP A 135 0.84 -4.31 2.60
CA ASP A 135 1.18 -3.59 3.84
C ASP A 135 2.13 -2.40 3.64
N TYR A 136 2.81 -2.31 2.49
CA TYR A 136 3.63 -1.16 2.13
C TYR A 136 2.90 0.17 2.30
N VAL A 137 1.60 0.24 1.94
CA VAL A 137 0.85 1.52 1.98
C VAL A 137 0.49 1.97 3.40
N ASN A 138 0.63 1.07 4.40
CA ASN A 138 0.36 1.41 5.79
C ASN A 138 1.29 2.55 6.25
N ASP A 139 0.70 3.53 6.94
CA ASP A 139 1.39 4.72 7.45
C ASP A 139 2.13 5.56 6.38
N LYS A 140 1.73 5.45 5.12
CA LYS A 140 2.25 6.26 4.01
C LYS A 140 1.16 7.13 3.38
N TYR A 141 1.60 8.11 2.61
CA TYR A 141 0.77 9.00 1.80
C TYR A 141 1.42 9.28 0.47
N ASP A 142 0.75 10.05 -0.39
CA ASP A 142 1.24 10.35 -1.74
C ASP A 142 1.48 9.04 -2.52
N ILE A 143 0.55 8.09 -2.35
CA ILE A 143 0.60 6.76 -2.97
C ILE A 143 0.20 6.91 -4.43
N LYS A 144 1.14 6.61 -5.32
CA LYS A 144 0.97 6.70 -6.77
C LYS A 144 2.01 5.85 -7.47
N GLY A 145 1.82 5.59 -8.76
CA GLY A 145 2.71 4.75 -9.51
C GLY A 145 2.35 4.61 -10.97
N GLN A 146 2.91 3.58 -11.59
CA GLN A 146 2.70 3.24 -12.98
C GLN A 146 2.32 1.77 -13.08
N LEU A 147 1.37 1.45 -13.93
CA LEU A 147 1.00 0.10 -14.33
C LEU A 147 1.34 -0.03 -15.83
N TYR A 148 1.95 -1.13 -16.25
CA TYR A 148 2.08 -1.45 -17.67
C TYR A 148 1.63 -2.87 -17.97
N LEU A 149 0.86 -3.04 -19.04
CA LEU A 149 0.27 -4.30 -19.47
C LEU A 149 0.72 -4.62 -20.88
N MET A 150 1.12 -5.88 -21.12
CA MET A 150 1.37 -6.36 -22.48
C MET A 150 0.09 -6.93 -23.09
N ALA A 151 -0.20 -6.55 -24.33
CA ALA A 151 -1.37 -7.02 -25.05
C ALA A 151 -1.13 -7.08 -26.56
N ASN A 152 -1.94 -7.89 -27.22
CA ASN A 152 -2.10 -7.90 -28.67
C ASN A 152 -3.38 -7.16 -29.06
N TRP A 153 -3.54 -6.88 -30.35
CA TRP A 153 -4.83 -6.40 -30.86
C TRP A 153 -5.82 -7.57 -30.95
N ASN A 154 -7.07 -7.35 -30.57
CA ASN A 154 -8.13 -8.34 -30.70
C ASN A 154 -8.60 -8.44 -32.16
N GLN A 155 -7.90 -9.24 -32.94
CA GLN A 155 -8.24 -9.46 -34.35
C GLN A 155 -9.49 -10.34 -34.56
N VAL A 156 -10.04 -10.95 -33.51
CA VAL A 156 -11.24 -11.80 -33.61
C VAL A 156 -12.49 -10.94 -33.68
N SER A 157 -12.68 -10.02 -32.72
CA SER A 157 -13.80 -9.09 -32.75
C SER A 157 -13.51 -7.82 -33.54
N TYR A 158 -12.23 -7.46 -33.71
CA TYR A 158 -11.80 -6.24 -34.40
C TYR A 158 -10.72 -6.54 -35.45
N PRO A 159 -11.05 -7.26 -36.53
CA PRO A 159 -10.10 -7.51 -37.61
C PRO A 159 -9.68 -6.19 -38.27
N ILE A 160 -8.37 -5.98 -38.41
CA ILE A 160 -7.81 -4.80 -39.08
C ILE A 160 -7.47 -5.18 -40.52
N VAL A 161 -8.38 -4.86 -41.43
CA VAL A 161 -8.27 -5.20 -42.87
C VAL A 161 -7.68 -4.08 -43.71
N GLN A 162 -7.72 -2.85 -43.21
CA GLN A 162 -7.09 -1.67 -43.81
C GLN A 162 -6.45 -0.81 -42.72
N GLU A 163 -5.53 0.07 -43.12
CA GLU A 163 -4.94 1.04 -42.22
C GLU A 163 -5.98 2.08 -41.79
N GLY A 164 -5.97 2.46 -40.51
CA GLY A 164 -6.86 3.49 -40.01
C GLY A 164 -6.53 3.92 -38.58
N GLU A 165 -7.13 5.03 -38.17
CA GLU A 165 -7.14 5.47 -36.78
C GLU A 165 -8.20 4.71 -35.98
N HIS A 166 -7.83 4.28 -34.78
CA HIS A 166 -8.71 3.58 -33.88
C HIS A 166 -8.73 4.25 -32.51
N ASP A 167 -9.95 4.47 -32.01
CA ASP A 167 -10.18 5.04 -30.69
C ASP A 167 -9.95 4.01 -29.61
N ILE A 168 -9.07 4.34 -28.68
CA ILE A 168 -8.87 3.60 -27.44
C ILE A 168 -9.47 4.41 -26.30
N VAL A 169 -10.43 3.79 -25.60
CA VAL A 169 -11.14 4.40 -24.48
C VAL A 169 -10.89 3.61 -23.21
N ILE A 170 -10.35 4.25 -22.17
CA ILE A 170 -10.15 3.65 -20.84
C ILE A 170 -10.61 4.66 -19.78
N GLY A 171 -11.76 4.40 -19.17
CA GLY A 171 -12.39 5.39 -18.27
C GLY A 171 -12.68 6.68 -19.02
N SER A 172 -12.15 7.81 -18.54
CA SER A 172 -12.25 9.12 -19.20
C SER A 172 -11.13 9.39 -20.20
N PHE A 173 -10.20 8.47 -20.42
CA PHE A 173 -9.10 8.63 -21.37
C PHE A 173 -9.51 8.19 -22.76
N HIS A 174 -9.20 9.03 -23.75
CA HIS A 174 -9.42 8.77 -25.16
C HIS A 174 -8.10 8.99 -25.90
N LYS A 175 -7.71 8.04 -26.75
CA LYS A 175 -6.48 8.14 -27.55
C LYS A 175 -6.68 7.51 -28.92
N HIS A 176 -6.30 8.24 -29.97
CA HIS A 176 -6.26 7.72 -31.33
C HIS A 176 -4.95 6.97 -31.56
N VAL A 177 -5.03 5.79 -32.16
CA VAL A 177 -3.87 5.00 -32.55
C VAL A 177 -4.04 4.53 -33.98
N VAL A 178 -3.03 4.77 -34.82
CA VAL A 178 -3.00 4.20 -36.17
C VAL A 178 -2.65 2.72 -36.09
N ILE A 179 -3.53 1.88 -36.64
CA ILE A 179 -3.30 0.44 -36.73
C ILE A 179 -3.39 0.04 -38.20
N LYS A 180 -2.42 -0.76 -38.63
CA LYS A 180 -2.29 -1.32 -39.97
C LYS A 180 -2.69 -2.79 -39.97
N PRO A 181 -3.15 -3.33 -41.11
CA PRO A 181 -3.27 -4.77 -41.27
C PRO A 181 -1.94 -5.42 -40.89
N GLY A 182 -2.02 -6.60 -40.26
CA GLY A 182 -0.80 -7.36 -39.98
C GLY A 182 -0.06 -7.48 -41.29
N SER A 183 1.25 -7.20 -41.29
CA SER A 183 2.01 -7.29 -42.52
C SER A 183 1.72 -8.67 -43.12
N PRO A 184 1.18 -8.78 -44.36
CA PRO A 184 1.25 -10.07 -45.03
C PRO A 184 2.72 -10.44 -44.94
N LYS A 185 3.05 -11.60 -44.39
CA LYS A 185 4.40 -12.11 -44.61
C LYS A 185 4.41 -12.37 -46.12
N PRO A 186 5.05 -11.55 -46.98
CA PRO A 186 5.36 -12.06 -48.29
C PRO A 186 6.11 -13.38 -48.03
N PRO A 187 5.92 -14.44 -48.83
CA PRO A 187 6.82 -15.58 -48.75
C PRO A 187 8.23 -15.00 -48.90
N SER A 188 8.96 -14.93 -47.79
CA SER A 188 10.21 -14.23 -47.77
C SER A 188 11.15 -15.08 -48.61
N SER A 189 11.56 -14.58 -49.77
CA SER A 189 12.57 -15.26 -50.58
C SER A 189 13.94 -14.90 -50.02
N ILE A 190 14.30 -15.59 -48.95
CA ILE A 190 15.50 -15.28 -48.16
C ILE A 190 16.35 -16.54 -47.99
N ILE A 191 17.64 -16.32 -47.87
CA ILE A 191 18.59 -17.39 -47.56
C ILE A 191 18.53 -17.72 -46.06
N PHE A 192 18.38 -16.71 -45.20
CA PHE A 192 18.43 -16.88 -43.76
C PHE A 192 17.70 -15.75 -43.05
N THR A 193 16.81 -16.10 -42.11
CA THR A 193 16.27 -15.17 -41.11
C THR A 193 16.14 -15.86 -39.77
N LYS A 194 15.96 -15.06 -38.74
CA LYS A 194 15.81 -15.50 -37.37
C LYS A 194 14.76 -14.65 -36.68
N TYR A 195 13.93 -15.28 -35.86
CA TYR A 195 13.04 -14.61 -34.93
C TYR A 195 12.93 -15.33 -33.60
N SER A 196 12.51 -14.59 -32.58
CA SER A 196 12.16 -15.11 -31.27
C SER A 196 10.64 -15.30 -31.15
N GLY A 197 10.22 -16.13 -30.19
CA GLY A 197 8.85 -16.14 -29.73
C GLY A 197 8.53 -14.87 -28.94
N GLN A 198 7.27 -14.45 -28.92
CA GLN A 198 6.86 -13.25 -28.17
C GLN A 198 6.75 -13.50 -26.65
N THR A 199 6.53 -14.74 -26.24
CA THR A 199 6.40 -15.16 -24.84
C THR A 199 7.26 -16.40 -24.56
N LEU A 200 7.54 -16.64 -23.28
CA LEU A 200 8.15 -17.88 -22.85
C LEU A 200 7.28 -19.09 -23.20
N SER A 201 7.90 -20.27 -23.32
CA SER A 201 7.18 -21.53 -23.32
C SER A 201 6.52 -21.78 -21.95
N PRO A 202 5.59 -22.74 -21.83
CA PRO A 202 5.00 -23.12 -20.54
C PRO A 202 6.04 -23.48 -19.47
N GLU A 203 7.20 -24.00 -19.88
CA GLU A 203 8.33 -24.35 -19.03
C GLU A 203 9.23 -23.16 -18.68
N GLY A 204 8.88 -21.94 -19.13
CA GLY A 204 9.63 -20.72 -18.84
C GLY A 204 10.85 -20.49 -19.75
N HIS A 205 10.87 -21.02 -20.98
CA HIS A 205 12.01 -20.88 -21.88
C HIS A 205 11.75 -19.88 -23.01
N ALA A 206 12.78 -19.11 -23.38
CA ALA A 206 12.72 -18.27 -24.58
C ALA A 206 12.77 -19.18 -25.82
N ARG A 207 11.91 -18.90 -26.80
CA ARG A 207 11.77 -19.71 -28.02
C ARG A 207 12.44 -18.99 -29.18
N TRP A 208 13.15 -19.73 -30.01
CA TRP A 208 13.87 -19.21 -31.17
C TRP A 208 13.57 -20.04 -32.41
N VAL A 209 13.59 -19.38 -33.56
CA VAL A 209 13.44 -20.00 -34.86
C VAL A 209 14.43 -19.39 -35.83
N MET A 210 15.12 -20.25 -36.56
CA MET A 210 15.85 -19.90 -37.78
C MET A 210 15.08 -20.46 -38.98
N GLU A 211 14.73 -19.62 -39.94
CA GLU A 211 14.23 -20.07 -41.25
C GLU A 211 15.36 -20.03 -42.27
N ILE A 212 15.54 -21.15 -42.96
CA ILE A 212 16.70 -21.44 -43.80
C ILE A 212 16.19 -21.69 -45.22
N ASN A 213 16.77 -20.96 -46.17
CA ASN A 213 16.63 -21.17 -47.60
C ASN A 213 15.18 -21.18 -48.13
N THR A 214 14.31 -20.30 -47.63
CA THR A 214 12.99 -20.07 -48.23
C THR A 214 13.07 -19.45 -49.64
N LYS A 215 14.26 -19.02 -50.07
CA LYS A 215 14.59 -18.73 -51.48
C LYS A 215 14.67 -19.99 -52.37
N LEU A 216 14.72 -21.18 -51.78
CA LEU A 216 14.86 -22.47 -52.48
C LEU A 216 16.11 -22.53 -53.39
N ALA A 217 17.21 -21.92 -52.94
CA ALA A 217 18.48 -21.99 -53.64
C ALA A 217 19.17 -23.35 -53.41
N ASN A 218 20.05 -23.73 -54.34
CA ASN A 218 20.92 -24.91 -54.16
C ASN A 218 22.14 -24.51 -53.33
N LEU A 219 22.05 -24.65 -52.00
CA LEU A 219 23.18 -24.43 -51.11
C LEU A 219 23.78 -25.77 -50.67
N THR A 220 25.10 -25.85 -50.68
CA THR A 220 25.90 -27.00 -50.26
C THR A 220 26.72 -26.66 -49.02
N ASN A 221 26.98 -27.67 -48.19
CA ASN A 221 27.71 -27.54 -46.92
C ASN A 221 27.18 -26.43 -46.02
N VAL A 222 25.86 -26.42 -45.79
CA VAL A 222 25.20 -25.43 -44.93
C VAL A 222 25.51 -25.75 -43.47
N VAL A 223 26.16 -24.80 -42.79
CA VAL A 223 26.45 -24.85 -41.36
C VAL A 223 25.80 -23.66 -40.70
N LEU A 224 25.08 -23.92 -39.61
CA LEU A 224 24.49 -22.90 -38.75
C LEU A 224 25.36 -22.73 -37.52
N LYS A 225 25.54 -21.49 -37.11
CA LYS A 225 26.13 -21.11 -35.84
C LYS A 225 25.23 -20.09 -35.16
N ASP A 226 25.28 -20.07 -33.84
CA ASP A 226 24.51 -19.13 -33.04
C ASP A 226 25.29 -18.83 -31.76
N ARG A 227 25.19 -17.58 -31.29
CA ARG A 227 25.77 -17.14 -30.03
C ARG A 227 24.77 -16.29 -29.25
N LEU A 228 24.57 -16.66 -27.99
CA LEU A 228 23.79 -15.90 -27.02
C LEU A 228 24.63 -14.85 -26.31
N SER A 229 24.02 -13.68 -26.10
CA SER A 229 24.48 -12.65 -25.19
C SER A 229 23.29 -11.99 -24.49
N VAL A 230 23.55 -11.08 -23.56
CA VAL A 230 22.55 -10.30 -22.83
C VAL A 230 22.92 -8.83 -22.97
N GLU A 231 21.94 -7.96 -23.19
CA GLU A 231 22.16 -6.51 -23.23
C GLU A 231 22.64 -6.01 -21.84
N PRO A 232 23.73 -5.23 -21.77
CA PRO A 232 24.16 -4.60 -20.52
C PRO A 232 23.06 -3.70 -19.93
N PRO A 233 22.88 -3.67 -18.60
CA PRO A 233 23.74 -4.22 -17.55
C PRO A 233 23.45 -5.69 -17.17
N GLY A 234 22.73 -6.45 -17.98
CA GLY A 234 22.35 -7.83 -17.65
C GLY A 234 23.53 -8.82 -17.60
N SER A 235 23.39 -9.88 -16.79
CA SER A 235 24.37 -10.96 -16.65
C SER A 235 23.96 -12.21 -17.43
N MET A 236 24.96 -12.97 -17.91
CA MET A 236 24.78 -14.26 -18.56
C MET A 236 24.54 -15.42 -17.58
N ASP A 237 24.57 -15.20 -16.27
CA ASP A 237 24.42 -16.26 -15.27
C ASP A 237 23.09 -17.00 -15.42
N GLY A 238 23.16 -18.32 -15.56
CA GLY A 238 22.01 -19.19 -15.80
C GLY A 238 21.43 -19.11 -17.23
N ILE A 239 22.02 -18.33 -18.13
CA ILE A 239 21.60 -18.21 -19.53
C ILE A 239 22.38 -19.19 -20.42
N MET A 240 21.66 -20.12 -21.04
CA MET A 240 22.19 -21.19 -21.90
C MET A 240 21.14 -21.73 -22.88
N TYR A 241 21.57 -22.40 -23.94
CA TYR A 241 20.68 -23.22 -24.77
C TYR A 241 20.20 -24.45 -24.00
N ILE A 242 18.96 -24.85 -24.26
CA ILE A 242 18.40 -26.11 -23.78
C ILE A 242 18.84 -27.21 -24.75
N ALA A 243 19.68 -28.14 -24.27
CA ALA A 243 20.34 -29.14 -25.11
C ALA A 243 19.35 -29.98 -25.93
N ASP A 244 18.26 -30.43 -25.31
CA ASP A 244 17.30 -31.36 -25.95
C ASP A 244 16.12 -30.63 -26.60
N SER A 245 16.34 -29.42 -27.11
CA SER A 245 15.27 -28.56 -27.65
C SER A 245 15.33 -28.33 -29.15
N PHE A 246 16.32 -28.88 -29.86
CA PHE A 246 16.54 -28.59 -31.27
C PHE A 246 15.68 -29.48 -32.16
N GLU A 247 14.74 -28.86 -32.87
CA GLU A 247 13.86 -29.53 -33.83
C GLU A 247 14.00 -28.89 -35.21
N LEU A 248 14.33 -29.73 -36.21
CA LEU A 248 14.35 -29.35 -37.61
C LEU A 248 13.03 -29.71 -38.27
N HIS A 249 12.43 -28.76 -38.98
CA HIS A 249 11.21 -28.95 -39.75
C HIS A 249 11.47 -28.65 -41.22
N ASP A 250 10.76 -29.35 -42.09
CA ASP A 250 10.64 -28.95 -43.50
C ASP A 250 9.71 -27.75 -43.58
N LEU A 251 10.07 -26.75 -44.39
CA LEU A 251 9.17 -25.67 -44.76
C LEU A 251 8.57 -25.99 -46.13
N VAL A 252 7.26 -26.20 -46.17
CA VAL A 252 6.49 -26.52 -47.38
C VAL A 252 5.52 -25.40 -47.67
N MET A 253 5.47 -24.94 -48.92
CA MET A 253 4.55 -23.88 -49.33
C MET A 253 3.15 -24.48 -49.54
N GLU A 254 2.18 -24.07 -48.73
CA GLU A 254 0.77 -24.46 -48.84
C GLU A 254 -0.10 -23.19 -48.77
N ASN A 255 -1.01 -22.99 -49.72
CA ASN A 255 -1.94 -21.86 -49.77
C ASN A 255 -1.24 -20.49 -49.60
N GLY A 256 -0.08 -20.31 -50.25
CA GLY A 256 0.69 -19.07 -50.21
C GLY A 256 1.47 -18.82 -48.90
N ASN A 257 1.53 -19.79 -47.99
CA ASN A 257 2.24 -19.67 -46.71
C ASN A 257 3.19 -20.84 -46.46
N TRP A 258 4.31 -20.56 -45.80
CA TRP A 258 5.23 -21.59 -45.32
C TRP A 258 4.64 -22.34 -44.12
N GLN A 259 4.48 -23.66 -44.26
CA GLN A 259 4.04 -24.56 -43.20
C GLN A 259 5.21 -25.42 -42.72
N ARG A 260 5.37 -25.56 -41.39
CA ARG A 260 6.34 -26.50 -40.80
C ARG A 260 5.76 -27.91 -40.84
N LYS A 261 6.49 -28.85 -41.44
CA LYS A 261 6.14 -30.27 -41.55
C LYS A 261 7.32 -31.14 -41.12
N ASN A 262 7.08 -32.44 -40.95
CA ASN A 262 8.10 -33.46 -40.75
C ASN A 262 9.13 -33.08 -39.67
N ALA A 263 8.65 -32.77 -38.46
CA ALA A 263 9.51 -32.42 -37.33
C ALA A 263 10.49 -33.55 -37.01
N ARG A 264 11.77 -33.20 -36.80
CA ARG A 264 12.84 -34.12 -36.45
C ARG A 264 13.64 -33.53 -35.30
N ASN A 265 13.80 -34.29 -34.21
CA ASN A 265 14.75 -33.91 -33.17
C ASN A 265 16.17 -34.09 -33.72
N VAL A 266 16.96 -33.01 -33.69
CA VAL A 266 18.35 -32.98 -34.17
C VAL A 266 19.34 -32.61 -33.07
N SER A 267 18.90 -32.64 -31.80
CA SER A 267 19.69 -32.21 -30.65
C SER A 267 21.04 -32.94 -30.56
N ASP A 268 21.08 -34.24 -30.83
CA ASP A 268 22.32 -35.04 -30.81
C ASP A 268 23.33 -34.66 -31.92
N GLN A 269 22.88 -33.92 -32.94
CA GLN A 269 23.72 -33.45 -34.04
C GLN A 269 24.22 -32.01 -33.82
N VAL A 270 23.73 -31.33 -32.77
CA VAL A 270 24.11 -29.97 -32.44
C VAL A 270 25.30 -29.99 -31.48
N VAL A 271 26.38 -29.30 -31.86
CA VAL A 271 27.57 -29.17 -31.03
C VAL A 271 27.46 -27.88 -30.22
N LEU A 272 27.18 -28.01 -28.92
CA LEU A 272 27.19 -26.90 -27.97
C LEU A 272 28.62 -26.57 -27.51
N SER A 273 28.90 -25.28 -27.27
CA SER A 273 30.11 -24.90 -26.53
C SER A 273 30.06 -25.38 -25.07
N PRO A 274 31.20 -25.50 -24.37
CA PRO A 274 31.23 -25.96 -22.98
C PRO A 274 30.34 -25.15 -22.03
N ASP A 275 30.23 -23.84 -22.26
CA ASP A 275 29.35 -22.93 -21.51
C ASP A 275 27.88 -22.94 -21.98
N LYS A 276 27.57 -23.71 -23.03
CA LYS A 276 26.25 -23.82 -23.66
C LYS A 276 25.67 -22.46 -24.10
N ARG A 277 26.53 -21.50 -24.49
CA ARG A 277 26.14 -20.17 -24.98
C ARG A 277 26.47 -19.91 -26.44
N SER A 278 27.03 -20.90 -27.12
CA SER A 278 27.05 -20.98 -28.58
C SER A 278 26.78 -22.40 -29.05
N PHE A 279 26.31 -22.55 -30.29
CA PHE A 279 26.18 -23.85 -30.92
C PHE A 279 26.61 -23.82 -32.38
N SER A 280 26.92 -25.00 -32.92
CA SER A 280 27.04 -25.24 -34.35
C SER A 280 26.24 -26.47 -34.77
N TYR A 281 25.57 -26.38 -35.92
CA TYR A 281 24.81 -27.47 -36.52
C TYR A 281 25.12 -27.57 -38.01
N ASN A 282 25.59 -28.74 -38.45
CA ASN A 282 25.82 -29.01 -39.87
C ASN A 282 24.54 -29.58 -40.49
N LEU A 283 23.84 -28.75 -41.26
CA LEU A 283 22.62 -29.14 -41.98
C LEU A 283 22.94 -29.89 -43.29
N GLY A 284 24.17 -29.75 -43.80
CA GLY A 284 24.60 -30.37 -45.05
C GLY A 284 24.01 -29.68 -46.28
N ASN A 285 23.63 -30.46 -47.29
CA ASN A 285 23.13 -29.93 -48.56
C ASN A 285 21.61 -29.73 -48.49
N VAL A 286 21.14 -28.51 -48.78
CA VAL A 286 19.71 -28.19 -48.73
C VAL A 286 18.99 -28.44 -50.06
N ASN A 287 19.70 -28.53 -51.20
CA ASN A 287 19.19 -28.97 -52.51
C ASN A 287 17.82 -28.36 -52.91
N GLY A 288 17.69 -27.03 -52.79
CA GLY A 288 16.47 -26.34 -53.16
C GLY A 288 15.31 -26.52 -52.17
N LYS A 289 15.55 -27.09 -50.99
CA LYS A 289 14.56 -27.21 -49.91
C LYS A 289 14.74 -26.10 -48.88
N ALA A 290 13.65 -25.78 -48.19
CA ALA A 290 13.61 -24.84 -47.08
C ALA A 290 13.38 -25.57 -45.75
N TYR A 291 13.96 -25.04 -44.68
CA TYR A 291 13.88 -25.64 -43.35
C TYR A 291 13.64 -24.59 -42.27
N ALA A 292 13.05 -25.01 -41.16
CA ALA A 292 13.04 -24.23 -39.92
C ALA A 292 13.72 -25.02 -38.82
N LEU A 293 14.74 -24.43 -38.19
CA LEU A 293 15.33 -24.94 -36.96
C LEU A 293 14.71 -24.19 -35.78
N THR A 294 14.04 -24.91 -34.90
CA THR A 294 13.49 -24.35 -33.66
C THR A 294 14.27 -24.86 -32.46
N TYR A 295 14.43 -24.00 -31.44
CA TYR A 295 15.16 -24.34 -30.22
C TYR A 295 14.81 -23.37 -29.09
N ARG A 296 15.26 -23.69 -27.89
CA ARG A 296 14.94 -22.95 -26.67
C ARG A 296 16.19 -22.57 -25.90
N THR A 297 16.07 -21.50 -25.13
CA THR A 297 17.10 -21.05 -24.18
C THR A 297 16.46 -20.80 -22.83
N THR A 298 17.24 -20.94 -21.76
CA THR A 298 16.80 -20.42 -20.46
C THR A 298 16.59 -18.90 -20.55
N TYR A 299 15.77 -18.38 -19.64
CA TYR A 299 15.50 -16.96 -19.54
C TYR A 299 15.46 -16.55 -18.07
N ARG A 300 15.86 -15.31 -17.79
CA ARG A 300 15.69 -14.69 -16.48
C ARG A 300 14.94 -13.40 -16.66
N ASP A 301 13.96 -13.18 -15.80
CA ASP A 301 13.10 -12.00 -15.79
C ASP A 301 13.91 -10.70 -15.87
N GLY A 302 13.49 -9.80 -16.76
CA GLY A 302 14.09 -8.47 -16.95
C GLY A 302 15.30 -8.44 -17.88
N LEU A 303 15.79 -9.58 -18.38
CA LEU A 303 16.88 -9.58 -19.35
C LEU A 303 16.38 -9.36 -20.79
N LYS A 304 17.21 -8.69 -21.59
CA LYS A 304 17.13 -8.73 -23.05
C LYS A 304 18.18 -9.69 -23.56
N LEU A 305 17.73 -10.89 -23.96
CA LEU A 305 18.60 -11.85 -24.63
C LEU A 305 18.85 -11.37 -26.05
N ILE A 306 20.10 -11.35 -26.44
CA ILE A 306 20.53 -11.10 -27.81
C ILE A 306 21.03 -12.43 -28.35
N ASN A 307 20.69 -12.71 -29.59
CA ASN A 307 21.08 -13.93 -30.24
C ASN A 307 21.55 -13.61 -31.66
N ASN A 308 22.81 -13.91 -31.91
CA ASN A 308 23.50 -13.64 -33.17
C ASN A 308 23.72 -14.96 -33.91
N ALA A 309 22.95 -15.16 -34.98
CA ALA A 309 22.99 -16.36 -35.80
C ALA A 309 23.73 -16.13 -37.11
N GLU A 310 24.49 -17.14 -37.52
CA GLU A 310 25.24 -17.16 -38.76
C GLU A 310 24.90 -18.43 -39.55
N LEU A 311 24.61 -18.27 -40.83
CA LEU A 311 24.55 -19.34 -41.81
C LEU A 311 25.75 -19.20 -42.75
N THR A 312 26.52 -20.27 -42.90
CA THR A 312 27.58 -20.38 -43.91
C THR A 312 27.27 -21.51 -44.87
N SER A 313 27.50 -21.31 -46.16
CA SER A 313 27.53 -22.35 -47.19
C SER A 313 28.78 -22.17 -48.05
N GLN A 314 28.98 -23.01 -49.07
CA GLN A 314 30.04 -22.79 -50.06
C GLN A 314 29.90 -21.47 -50.84
N SER A 315 28.68 -20.93 -50.96
CA SER A 315 28.38 -19.79 -51.84
C SER A 315 27.99 -18.51 -51.10
N THR A 316 27.67 -18.58 -49.80
CA THR A 316 27.22 -17.39 -49.07
C THR A 316 27.40 -17.51 -47.56
N THR A 317 27.56 -16.35 -46.91
CA THR A 317 27.47 -16.19 -45.47
C THR A 317 26.38 -15.16 -45.16
N LYS A 318 25.53 -15.46 -44.18
CA LYS A 318 24.48 -14.56 -43.70
C LYS A 318 24.52 -14.50 -42.19
N ILE A 319 24.47 -13.29 -41.64
CA ILE A 319 24.42 -13.04 -40.21
C ILE A 319 23.13 -12.31 -39.90
N VAL A 320 22.39 -12.81 -38.91
CA VAL A 320 21.12 -12.23 -38.47
C VAL A 320 21.14 -12.19 -36.95
N THR A 321 20.96 -10.99 -36.38
CA THR A 321 20.78 -10.81 -34.95
C THR A 321 19.30 -10.62 -34.65
N ASN A 322 18.81 -11.30 -33.62
CA ASN A 322 17.48 -11.06 -33.06
C ASN A 322 17.56 -11.08 -31.53
N TYR A 323 16.52 -10.58 -30.86
CA TYR A 323 16.46 -10.49 -29.42
C TYR A 323 15.18 -11.08 -28.86
N PHE A 324 15.24 -11.47 -27.59
CA PHE A 324 14.09 -11.86 -26.80
C PHE A 324 14.10 -11.05 -25.51
N VAL A 325 13.02 -10.29 -25.30
CA VAL A 325 12.69 -9.71 -24.01
C VAL A 325 11.39 -10.35 -23.61
N GLN A 326 11.32 -10.95 -22.42
CA GLN A 326 10.01 -11.29 -21.91
C GLN A 326 9.28 -10.00 -21.57
N THR A 327 8.32 -9.70 -22.40
CA THR A 327 7.37 -8.64 -22.17
C THR A 327 6.33 -9.20 -21.20
N LYS A 328 6.59 -9.08 -19.89
CA LYS A 328 5.56 -9.28 -18.85
C LYS A 328 4.86 -7.96 -18.58
N SER A 329 3.62 -8.05 -18.10
CA SER A 329 2.98 -6.94 -17.42
C SER A 329 3.67 -6.65 -16.08
N GLY A 330 3.58 -5.43 -15.57
CA GLY A 330 4.31 -5.00 -14.40
C GLY A 330 3.92 -3.59 -13.97
N GLY A 331 4.73 -3.01 -13.09
CA GLY A 331 4.58 -1.59 -12.75
C GLY A 331 5.43 -1.17 -11.58
N THR A 332 5.29 0.09 -11.23
CA THR A 332 6.02 0.70 -10.13
C THR A 332 5.08 1.47 -9.21
N GLY A 333 5.55 1.81 -8.02
CA GLY A 333 4.86 2.78 -7.18
C GLY A 333 5.75 3.37 -6.10
N GLN A 334 5.21 4.36 -5.42
CA GLN A 334 5.91 5.07 -4.36
C GLN A 334 4.94 5.52 -3.28
N GLY A 335 5.51 5.91 -2.15
CA GLY A 335 4.77 6.46 -1.03
C GLY A 335 5.71 7.14 -0.06
N LYS A 336 5.26 8.23 0.56
CA LYS A 336 6.02 8.97 1.57
C LYS A 336 5.59 8.53 2.96
N LYS A 337 6.55 8.33 3.86
CA LYS A 337 6.27 8.08 5.28
C LYS A 337 5.93 9.40 5.98
N TYR A 338 4.95 9.36 6.88
CA TYR A 338 4.71 10.49 7.78
C TYR A 338 5.86 10.62 8.78
N GLN A 339 6.35 11.84 8.96
CA GLN A 339 7.17 12.16 10.12
C GLN A 339 6.28 12.19 11.36
N ARG A 340 6.78 11.64 12.46
CA ARG A 340 6.09 11.60 13.75
C ARG A 340 6.86 12.44 14.76
N ILE A 341 6.13 13.11 15.64
CA ILE A 341 6.66 13.90 16.75
C ILE A 341 5.94 13.58 18.04
N ASP A 342 6.56 14.04 19.10
CA ASP A 342 6.36 13.58 20.45
C ASP A 342 6.45 14.84 21.32
N ILE A 343 5.32 15.34 21.81
CA ILE A 343 5.23 16.69 22.40
C ILE A 343 5.22 16.58 23.92
N GLU A 344 6.26 17.08 24.57
CA GLU A 344 6.32 17.21 26.03
C GLU A 344 5.45 18.36 26.54
N VAL A 345 4.79 18.15 27.68
CA VAL A 345 4.05 19.19 28.40
C VAL A 345 4.48 19.19 29.87
N ARG A 346 4.82 20.37 30.38
CA ARG A 346 5.20 20.59 31.77
C ARG A 346 4.32 21.67 32.39
N LYS A 347 3.99 21.49 33.67
CA LYS A 347 3.19 22.44 34.44
C LYS A 347 4.03 23.09 35.53
N VAL A 348 3.96 24.42 35.60
CA VAL A 348 4.60 25.26 36.60
C VAL A 348 3.55 26.04 37.39
N TRP A 349 3.74 26.11 38.71
CA TRP A 349 2.86 26.83 39.62
C TRP A 349 3.61 28.02 40.24
N LYS A 350 3.08 29.23 40.05
CA LYS A 350 3.54 30.47 40.69
C LYS A 350 2.51 30.93 41.73
N ASP A 351 2.47 30.23 42.85
CA ASP A 351 1.46 30.38 43.93
C ASP A 351 2.06 30.29 45.35
N LYS A 352 3.35 30.65 45.47
CA LYS A 352 4.12 30.59 46.74
C LYS A 352 4.04 29.21 47.41
N ASN A 353 4.34 28.16 46.65
CA ASN A 353 4.29 26.77 47.11
C ASN A 353 2.91 26.37 47.67
N ASN A 354 1.84 26.69 46.92
CA ASN A 354 0.45 26.42 47.31
C ASN A 354 0.04 27.08 48.64
N TYR A 355 0.49 28.31 48.91
CA TYR A 355 0.21 29.04 50.15
C TYR A 355 -1.29 29.12 50.50
N ASP A 356 -2.15 29.34 49.50
CA ASP A 356 -3.60 29.44 49.69
C ASP A 356 -4.31 28.06 49.80
N GLY A 357 -3.59 26.94 49.62
CA GLY A 357 -4.16 25.59 49.64
C GLY A 357 -5.16 25.31 48.50
N LYS A 358 -5.15 26.10 47.42
CA LYS A 358 -6.12 26.02 46.31
C LYS A 358 -5.60 25.33 45.06
N ARG A 359 -4.37 24.86 45.04
CA ARG A 359 -3.83 24.10 43.91
C ARG A 359 -4.63 22.81 43.72
N PRO A 360 -5.17 22.53 42.53
CA PRO A 360 -5.88 21.28 42.26
C PRO A 360 -4.92 20.08 42.33
N ILE A 361 -5.47 18.90 42.62
CA ILE A 361 -4.72 17.64 42.68
C ILE A 361 -4.14 17.28 41.30
N SER A 362 -4.90 17.58 40.24
CA SER A 362 -4.49 17.38 38.86
C SER A 362 -5.13 18.41 37.93
N ILE A 363 -4.52 18.62 36.77
CA ILE A 363 -5.12 19.33 35.65
C ILE A 363 -5.24 18.40 34.44
N ARG A 364 -6.22 18.67 33.57
CA ARG A 364 -6.34 18.04 32.27
C ARG A 364 -5.87 19.01 31.19
N VAL A 365 -4.98 18.54 30.33
CA VAL A 365 -4.44 19.29 29.19
C VAL A 365 -4.97 18.64 27.91
N LYS A 366 -5.63 19.42 27.06
CA LYS A 366 -6.10 19.00 25.74
C LYS A 366 -5.12 19.44 24.65
N LEU A 367 -4.95 18.60 23.63
CA LEU A 367 -4.13 18.88 22.44
C LEU A 367 -5.01 19.34 21.28
N PHE A 368 -4.58 20.40 20.61
CA PHE A 368 -5.20 20.93 19.41
C PHE A 368 -4.21 20.86 18.25
N ALA A 369 -4.69 20.48 17.06
CA ALA A 369 -3.94 20.47 15.80
C ALA A 369 -4.59 21.45 14.84
N ASP A 370 -3.84 22.44 14.35
CA ASP A 370 -4.33 23.50 13.48
C ASP A 370 -5.62 24.17 14.01
N GLY A 371 -5.67 24.37 15.34
CA GLY A 371 -6.80 24.98 16.03
C GLY A 371 -7.98 24.06 16.35
N LYS A 372 -8.00 22.80 15.88
CA LYS A 372 -9.07 21.83 16.15
C LYS A 372 -8.71 20.89 17.29
N ASP A 373 -9.67 20.59 18.17
CA ASP A 373 -9.48 19.62 19.28
C ASP A 373 -9.20 18.23 18.69
N THR A 374 -8.10 17.60 19.12
CA THR A 374 -7.72 16.26 18.67
C THR A 374 -8.41 15.14 19.44
N GLY A 375 -9.13 15.47 20.52
CA GLY A 375 -9.69 14.51 21.47
C GLY A 375 -8.64 13.89 22.41
N LYS A 376 -7.34 14.09 22.16
CA LYS A 376 -6.26 13.61 23.03
C LYS A 376 -6.13 14.51 24.25
N SER A 377 -5.94 13.92 25.42
CA SER A 377 -5.68 14.65 26.66
C SER A 377 -4.64 13.98 27.55
N LEU A 378 -3.96 14.80 28.35
CA LEU A 378 -3.04 14.37 29.41
C LEU A 378 -3.58 14.81 30.77
N ILE A 379 -3.29 14.02 31.79
CA ILE A 379 -3.48 14.40 33.19
C ILE A 379 -2.11 14.71 33.78
N LEU A 380 -1.94 15.92 34.31
CA LEU A 380 -0.73 16.35 35.02
C LEU A 380 -1.05 16.50 36.50
N SER A 381 -0.21 15.95 37.37
CA SER A 381 -0.41 15.94 38.82
C SER A 381 0.94 15.93 39.56
N ALA A 382 0.91 16.06 40.88
CA ALA A 382 2.13 15.92 41.67
C ALA A 382 2.81 14.54 41.49
N ALA A 383 2.01 13.47 41.31
CA ALA A 383 2.52 12.11 41.15
C ALA A 383 3.38 11.91 39.90
N ASN A 384 3.12 12.66 38.82
CA ASN A 384 3.93 12.62 37.60
C ASN A 384 4.86 13.83 37.46
N ASN A 385 5.21 14.46 38.59
CA ASN A 385 6.04 15.67 38.62
C ASN A 385 5.53 16.77 37.69
N TRP A 386 4.20 16.85 37.55
CA TRP A 386 3.52 17.84 36.71
C TRP A 386 3.97 17.79 35.24
N ARG A 387 4.25 16.59 34.72
CA ARG A 387 4.81 16.35 33.37
C ARG A 387 4.09 15.22 32.64
N GLY A 388 4.04 15.32 31.33
CA GLY A 388 3.46 14.30 30.45
C GLY A 388 3.87 14.52 29.00
N LYS A 389 3.50 13.57 28.12
CA LYS A 389 3.88 13.62 26.71
C LYS A 389 2.75 13.10 25.82
N PHE A 390 2.46 13.81 24.73
CA PHE A 390 1.66 13.27 23.65
C PHE A 390 2.58 12.56 22.66
N THR A 391 2.39 11.27 22.44
CA THR A 391 3.26 10.46 21.59
C THR A 391 2.66 10.15 20.23
N ASN A 392 3.53 9.84 19.27
CA ASN A 392 3.17 9.34 17.95
C ASN A 392 2.21 10.27 17.18
N LEU A 393 2.46 11.58 17.25
CA LEU A 393 1.66 12.60 16.55
C LEU A 393 2.21 12.82 15.14
N GLN A 394 1.35 13.04 14.16
CA GLN A 394 1.79 13.41 12.81
C GLN A 394 2.47 14.78 12.84
N LYS A 395 3.67 14.89 12.29
CA LYS A 395 4.36 16.19 12.17
C LYS A 395 3.78 17.05 11.06
N ASN A 396 3.35 16.41 9.97
CA ASN A 396 2.89 17.04 8.74
C ASN A 396 1.49 16.54 8.34
N THR A 397 0.73 17.38 7.66
CA THR A 397 -0.53 17.05 6.99
C THR A 397 -0.31 16.13 5.80
N MET A 398 -1.39 15.63 5.21
CA MET A 398 -1.36 14.80 3.98
C MET A 398 -0.72 15.52 2.78
N SER A 399 -0.74 16.85 2.75
CA SER A 399 -0.09 17.67 1.71
C SER A 399 1.37 18.01 2.04
N GLY A 400 1.91 17.50 3.14
CA GLY A 400 3.29 17.78 3.58
C GLY A 400 3.49 19.05 4.39
N LYS A 401 2.42 19.81 4.72
CA LYS A 401 2.50 21.03 5.52
C LYS A 401 2.68 20.69 7.01
N LEU A 402 3.55 21.40 7.73
CA LEU A 402 3.70 21.24 9.19
C LEU A 402 2.39 21.49 9.93
N ILE A 403 2.02 20.60 10.84
CA ILE A 403 0.83 20.73 11.70
C ILE A 403 1.18 21.65 12.88
N LYS A 404 0.38 22.69 13.10
CA LYS A 404 0.54 23.58 14.26
C LYS A 404 -0.17 22.99 15.46
N TYR A 405 0.60 22.34 16.34
CA TYR A 405 0.08 21.88 17.63
C TYR A 405 0.02 23.01 18.66
N THR A 406 -1.03 23.01 19.48
CA THR A 406 -1.17 23.85 20.67
C THR A 406 -1.82 23.06 21.80
N VAL A 407 -1.68 23.50 23.04
CA VAL A 407 -2.32 22.87 24.20
C VAL A 407 -3.22 23.84 24.93
N LYS A 408 -4.25 23.33 25.61
CA LYS A 408 -5.09 24.12 26.52
C LYS A 408 -5.34 23.34 27.81
N GLU A 409 -5.23 24.04 28.94
CA GLU A 409 -5.73 23.54 30.23
C GLU A 409 -7.27 23.61 30.24
N SER A 410 -7.94 22.52 30.59
CA SER A 410 -9.41 22.45 30.55
C SER A 410 -9.99 21.50 31.63
N PRO A 411 -10.81 22.00 32.57
CA PRO A 411 -11.13 23.41 32.80
C PRO A 411 -9.93 24.17 33.35
N SER A 412 -9.93 25.50 33.20
CA SER A 412 -8.94 26.37 33.86
C SER A 412 -8.99 26.19 35.37
N ALA A 413 -7.83 26.15 36.04
CA ALA A 413 -7.79 26.09 37.49
C ALA A 413 -8.42 27.36 38.12
N SER A 414 -9.43 27.16 38.97
CA SER A 414 -10.19 28.27 39.58
C SER A 414 -9.30 29.20 40.42
N GLY A 415 -9.40 30.51 40.17
CA GLY A 415 -8.60 31.53 40.85
C GLY A 415 -7.14 31.64 40.38
N TYR A 416 -6.78 31.01 39.26
CA TYR A 416 -5.47 31.15 38.62
C TYR A 416 -5.57 31.86 37.27
N THR A 417 -4.52 32.59 36.92
CA THR A 417 -4.27 33.08 35.55
C THR A 417 -3.30 32.16 34.85
N THR A 418 -3.68 31.61 33.70
CA THR A 418 -2.89 30.65 32.93
C THR A 418 -2.16 31.32 31.76
N SER A 419 -0.88 30.99 31.57
CA SER A 419 -0.12 31.27 30.36
C SER A 419 0.55 30.00 29.83
N ILE A 420 0.73 29.93 28.51
CA ILE A 420 1.31 28.76 27.82
C ILE A 420 2.44 29.27 26.94
N ASN A 421 3.64 28.76 27.16
CA ASN A 421 4.84 29.07 26.38
C ASN A 421 5.37 27.80 25.70
N GLY A 422 6.17 27.99 24.66
CA GLY A 422 6.79 26.90 23.90
C GLY A 422 6.02 26.53 22.63
N ASN A 423 6.43 25.44 21.99
CA ASN A 423 5.88 24.96 20.73
C ASN A 423 6.03 23.43 20.61
N ALA A 424 5.61 22.85 19.49
CA ALA A 424 5.64 21.40 19.29
C ALA A 424 7.07 20.79 19.25
N GLU A 425 8.10 21.57 18.89
CA GLU A 425 9.48 21.09 18.77
C GLU A 425 10.18 21.04 20.12
N VAL A 426 9.98 22.06 20.96
CA VAL A 426 10.62 22.14 22.29
C VAL A 426 9.72 21.69 23.44
N GLY A 427 8.43 21.49 23.19
CA GLY A 427 7.41 21.20 24.19
C GLY A 427 6.71 22.45 24.75
N PHE A 428 5.66 22.23 25.54
CA PHE A 428 4.84 23.28 26.14
C PHE A 428 5.05 23.39 27.65
N ILE A 429 5.18 24.62 28.14
CA ILE A 429 5.19 24.95 29.56
C ILE A 429 3.92 25.74 29.88
N ILE A 430 3.03 25.13 30.66
CA ILE A 430 1.84 25.78 31.18
C ILE A 430 2.21 26.40 32.54
N THR A 431 1.97 27.68 32.75
CA THR A 431 2.20 28.37 34.02
C THR A 431 0.89 28.88 34.58
N ASN A 432 0.55 28.46 35.81
CA ASN A 432 -0.57 29.05 36.55
C ASN A 432 -0.04 29.99 37.63
N VAL A 433 -0.52 31.23 37.60
CA VAL A 433 -0.18 32.27 38.58
C VAL A 433 -1.38 32.54 39.46
N ARG A 434 -1.16 32.60 40.77
CA ARG A 434 -2.18 33.03 41.74
C ARG A 434 -1.59 34.11 42.63
N LYS A 435 -2.28 35.26 42.72
CA LYS A 435 -1.92 36.31 43.67
C LYS A 435 -2.32 35.83 45.08
N PRO A 436 -1.43 35.93 46.08
CA PRO A 436 -1.74 35.50 47.45
C PRO A 436 -2.97 36.23 47.96
N TYR A 437 -3.86 35.52 48.62
CA TYR A 437 -4.96 36.17 49.33
C TYR A 437 -4.39 37.03 50.46
N LYS A 438 -4.65 38.35 50.43
CA LYS A 438 -4.43 39.22 51.57
C LYS A 438 -5.70 39.21 52.41
N PRO A 439 -5.68 38.67 53.65
CA PRO A 439 -6.84 38.81 54.52
C PRO A 439 -7.13 40.30 54.75
N PRO A 440 -8.41 40.69 54.89
CA PRO A 440 -8.76 42.06 55.25
C PRO A 440 -8.02 42.43 56.54
N LYS A 441 -7.53 43.67 56.62
CA LYS A 441 -6.91 44.19 57.85
C LYS A 441 -7.88 43.94 59.02
N PRO A 442 -7.41 43.43 60.17
CA PRO A 442 -8.24 43.37 61.37
C PRO A 442 -8.82 44.77 61.62
N ASN A 443 -10.12 44.85 61.93
CA ASN A 443 -10.71 46.10 62.38
C ASN A 443 -9.89 46.62 63.58
N PRO A 444 -9.60 47.93 63.67
CA PRO A 444 -8.95 48.47 64.85
C PRO A 444 -9.76 48.07 66.10
N PRO A 445 -9.11 47.73 67.22
CA PRO A 445 -9.80 47.33 68.43
C PRO A 445 -10.80 48.42 68.85
N PRO A 446 -11.99 48.06 69.37
CA PRO A 446 -12.98 49.03 69.80
C PRO A 446 -12.36 50.04 70.77
N LYS A 447 -12.63 51.34 70.57
CA LYS A 447 -12.28 52.37 71.56
C LYS A 447 -12.95 52.00 72.89
N THR A 448 -12.17 52.02 73.97
CA THR A 448 -12.61 51.79 75.35
C THR A 448 -13.85 52.64 75.67
N PRO A 449 -14.94 52.04 76.19
CA PRO A 449 -16.12 52.79 76.60
C PRO A 449 -15.88 53.50 77.94
N ASN A 450 -16.35 54.74 78.04
CA ASN A 450 -16.40 55.49 79.29
C ASN A 450 -17.23 54.75 80.35
N LYS A 451 -16.72 54.80 81.58
CA LYS A 451 -17.27 54.22 82.83
C LYS A 451 -18.73 54.66 83.10
N PRO A 452 -19.67 53.72 83.33
CA PRO A 452 -20.93 54.01 84.00
C PRO A 452 -20.88 53.61 85.48
N ALA A 453 -21.62 54.36 86.30
CA ALA A 453 -21.77 54.16 87.73
C ALA A 453 -22.66 52.95 88.10
N SER A 454 -22.32 52.37 89.26
CA SER A 454 -23.01 51.40 90.13
C SER A 454 -24.55 51.32 90.05
N THR A 455 -25.07 50.11 89.77
CA THR A 455 -26.13 49.42 90.56
C THR A 455 -25.98 47.89 90.45
N THR A 456 -26.29 47.19 91.55
CA THR A 456 -26.11 45.76 91.86
C THR A 456 -27.11 44.79 91.18
N PRO A 457 -26.89 43.45 91.23
CA PRO A 457 -27.29 42.51 90.18
C PRO A 457 -28.66 41.86 90.39
N GLN A 458 -29.25 41.36 89.30
CA GLN A 458 -30.33 40.38 89.35
C GLN A 458 -30.03 39.21 88.38
N THR A 459 -29.77 38.05 88.98
CA THR A 459 -29.61 36.73 88.36
C THR A 459 -30.97 36.04 88.20
N GLY A 460 -31.18 35.32 87.09
CA GLY A 460 -32.28 34.35 86.89
C GLY A 460 -32.95 34.46 85.52
N ASP A 461 -32.40 33.84 84.46
CA ASP A 461 -32.66 32.47 83.96
C ASP A 461 -34.00 32.32 83.20
N LYS A 462 -33.93 31.80 81.96
CA LYS A 462 -34.80 30.75 81.39
C LYS A 462 -34.46 30.45 79.91
N ARG A 463 -33.48 29.56 79.76
CA ARG A 463 -33.31 28.44 78.80
C ARG A 463 -34.08 28.45 77.47
N ASN A 464 -33.38 27.96 76.44
CA ASN A 464 -33.91 26.88 75.60
C ASN A 464 -32.85 25.76 75.43
N LEU A 465 -32.43 25.19 76.56
CA LEU A 465 -31.61 23.96 76.64
C LEU A 465 -32.42 22.67 76.31
N SER A 466 -33.75 22.76 76.18
CA SER A 466 -34.62 21.65 75.76
C SER A 466 -34.35 21.21 74.32
N ILE A 467 -33.95 22.15 73.44
CA ILE A 467 -33.69 21.89 72.01
C ILE A 467 -32.44 21.00 71.83
N TYR A 468 -31.40 21.22 72.64
CA TYR A 468 -30.19 20.42 72.59
C TYR A 468 -30.36 19.04 73.21
N LEU A 469 -31.21 18.90 74.24
CA LEU A 469 -31.50 17.61 74.88
C LEU A 469 -32.41 16.72 74.01
N PHE A 470 -33.33 17.30 73.22
CA PHE A 470 -34.15 16.54 72.27
C PHE A 470 -33.35 15.97 71.09
N MET A 471 -32.35 16.72 70.59
CA MET A 471 -31.48 16.25 69.49
C MET A 471 -30.49 15.15 69.93
N LEU A 472 -30.05 15.17 71.19
CA LEU A 472 -29.16 14.15 71.75
C LEU A 472 -29.89 12.83 72.09
N LEU A 473 -31.19 12.87 72.44
CA LEU A 473 -31.98 11.67 72.70
C LEU A 473 -32.50 10.99 71.41
N ALA A 474 -32.80 11.75 70.36
CA ALA A 474 -33.28 11.22 69.08
C ALA A 474 -32.19 10.42 68.31
N SER A 475 -30.91 10.74 68.51
CA SER A 475 -29.79 10.04 67.88
C SER A 475 -29.36 8.77 68.65
N GLY A 476 -29.58 8.71 69.95
CA GLY A 476 -29.33 7.50 70.77
C GLY A 476 -30.36 6.38 70.56
N ALA A 477 -31.63 6.70 70.33
CA ALA A 477 -32.69 5.70 70.14
C ALA A 477 -32.59 4.96 68.78
N LEU A 478 -32.08 5.61 67.72
CA LEU A 478 -31.90 4.96 66.41
C LEU A 478 -30.70 3.99 66.39
N LEU A 479 -29.68 4.23 67.22
CA LEU A 479 -28.49 3.36 67.32
C LEU A 479 -28.76 2.11 68.18
N LEU A 480 -29.65 2.19 69.17
CA LEU A 480 -30.06 1.02 69.98
C LEU A 480 -31.12 0.14 69.28
N ALA A 481 -31.98 0.71 68.43
CA ALA A 481 -32.95 -0.08 67.64
C ALA A 481 -32.28 -0.96 66.56
N ASN A 482 -31.11 -0.56 66.04
CA ASN A 482 -30.35 -1.34 65.06
C ASN A 482 -29.41 -2.39 65.69
N ALA A 483 -29.05 -2.24 66.97
CA ALA A 483 -28.27 -3.22 67.72
C ALA A 483 -29.14 -4.35 68.29
N ALA A 484 -30.42 -4.11 68.60
CA ALA A 484 -31.36 -5.13 69.07
C ALA A 484 -31.96 -6.00 67.94
N ARG A 485 -31.99 -5.53 66.69
CA ARG A 485 -32.54 -6.30 65.55
C ARG A 485 -31.59 -7.35 64.95
N LYS A 486 -30.35 -7.43 65.45
CA LYS A 486 -29.32 -8.43 65.01
C LYS A 486 -29.05 -9.55 66.03
N ARG A 487 -29.82 -9.67 67.12
CA ARG A 487 -29.67 -10.76 68.12
C ARG A 487 -30.81 -11.78 68.22
N HIS A 488 -31.88 -11.67 67.42
CA HIS A 488 -32.86 -12.75 67.27
C HIS A 488 -33.27 -12.89 65.80
N ILE A 489 -32.58 -13.79 65.08
CA ILE A 489 -33.12 -14.83 64.19
C ILE A 489 -31.99 -15.87 64.18
N LYS A 490 -32.13 -16.86 65.04
CA LYS A 490 -31.59 -18.20 64.84
C LYS A 490 -32.75 -19.03 64.31
#